data_AF-A0A2M7YIH9-F1
#
_entry.id   AF-A0A2M7YIH9-F1
#
_cell.length_a   1.000
_cell.length_b   1.000
_cell.length_c   1.000
_cell.angle_alpha   90.00
_cell.angle_beta   90.00
_cell.angle_gamma   90.00
#
_symmetry.space_group_name_H-M   'P 1'
#
loop_
_entity.id
_entity.type
_entity.pdbx_description
1 polymer ?
#
loop_
_entity_poly.entity_id
_entity_poly.type
_entity_poly.pdbx_seq_one_letter_code
_entity_poly.pdbx_strand_id
1 'polypeptide(L)'
;MATQINKKVIIIAVALLILLLIGAYVFYILFYRQTTSSETGNDQNNGSTIVIKPGLTNGPIPLSREKVLAPTIDSSGKKIGYYSKNQGNMYEVNFDGSNLSRISGANLAGLLQILWSPNKEKIVGVFQENNATTKYLHDYQNGTSIRLNEKIEQVTWSPIDDRIAIQSFNPDANNNVISIANADGTNLKNVFQTRIKDLVLDWPMADKISARTKTSGLSEGLLITINPDSGVFNDVLQDIYGLNARWFPFGDKILYSATNSEGKNIKLFTADQNGQDVKNTELSTLVEKCAFSQDNRVLFCAIPQHLSENAVWPDDYYKGLVTTKDSFWKINLDTGQKTQIFNSGTSAQSYDAIDPFLSPQENYLFFVNKKDGLLYGLKIE
;
A
#
# COMPACT_ATOMS: atom_id res chain seq x y z
N MET A 1 -26.92 -40.69 39.80
CA MET A 1 -26.07 -41.87 40.11
C MET A 1 -24.68 -41.59 39.53
N ALA A 2 -23.69 -41.32 40.38
CA ALA A 2 -22.33 -41.08 39.93
C ALA A 2 -21.58 -42.42 39.86
N THR A 3 -21.20 -42.82 38.67
CA THR A 3 -20.48 -44.07 38.38
C THR A 3 -19.05 -43.96 38.94
N GLN A 4 -18.73 -44.71 40.00
CA GLN A 4 -17.37 -44.76 40.53
C GLN A 4 -16.46 -45.48 39.53
N ILE A 5 -15.58 -44.72 38.86
CA ILE A 5 -14.54 -45.27 38.00
C ILE A 5 -13.48 -45.94 38.89
N ASN A 6 -13.20 -47.21 38.61
CA ASN A 6 -12.26 -48.03 39.37
C ASN A 6 -10.84 -47.47 39.29
N LYS A 7 -10.22 -47.17 40.43
CA LYS A 7 -8.85 -46.63 40.53
C LYS A 7 -7.82 -47.45 39.74
N LYS A 8 -8.03 -48.76 39.56
CA LYS A 8 -7.14 -49.62 38.76
C LYS A 8 -7.16 -49.28 37.26
N VAL A 9 -8.30 -48.84 36.72
CA VAL A 9 -8.46 -48.46 35.31
C VAL A 9 -7.73 -47.14 35.03
N ILE A 10 -7.77 -46.20 35.97
CA ILE A 10 -7.05 -44.91 35.86
C ILE A 10 -5.54 -45.15 35.85
N ILE A 11 -5.02 -46.02 36.71
CA ILE A 11 -3.58 -46.33 36.77
C ILE A 11 -3.09 -46.97 35.47
N ILE A 12 -3.87 -47.88 34.88
CA ILE A 12 -3.51 -48.52 33.60
C ILE A 12 -3.53 -47.50 32.44
N ALA A 13 -4.54 -46.62 32.41
CA ALA A 13 -4.63 -45.57 31.40
C ALA A 13 -3.45 -44.59 31.46
N VAL A 14 -3.03 -44.19 32.66
CA VAL A 14 -1.87 -43.31 32.86
C VAL A 14 -0.56 -44.01 32.45
N ALA A 15 -0.40 -45.29 32.77
CA ALA A 15 0.79 -46.06 32.37
C ALA A 15 0.92 -46.20 30.84
N LEU A 16 -0.19 -46.44 30.14
CA LEU A 16 -0.21 -46.49 28.67
C LEU A 16 0.12 -45.14 28.03
N LEU A 17 -0.35 -44.04 28.63
CA LEU A 17 -0.09 -42.69 28.11
C LEU A 17 1.37 -42.28 28.28
N ILE A 18 2.02 -42.68 29.38
CA ILE A 18 3.46 -42.47 29.60
C ILE A 18 4.30 -43.27 28.59
N LEU A 19 3.94 -44.53 28.32
CA LEU A 19 4.62 -45.36 27.32
C LEU A 19 4.53 -44.75 25.90
N LEU A 20 3.38 -44.17 25.56
CA LEU A 20 3.14 -43.51 24.26
C LEU A 20 3.99 -42.23 24.11
N LEU A 21 4.10 -41.44 25.18
CA LEU A 21 4.94 -40.24 25.21
C LEU A 21 6.44 -40.56 25.10
N ILE A 22 6.90 -41.62 25.77
CA ILE A 22 8.29 -42.08 25.66
C ILE A 22 8.58 -42.56 24.23
N GLY A 23 7.66 -43.31 23.61
CA GLY A 23 7.78 -43.76 22.23
C GLY A 23 7.88 -42.60 21.22
N ALA A 24 7.04 -41.57 21.38
CA ALA A 24 7.08 -40.37 20.54
C ALA A 24 8.38 -39.57 20.70
N TYR A 25 8.90 -39.47 21.93
CA TYR A 25 10.15 -38.77 22.23
C TYR A 25 11.38 -39.49 21.62
N VAL A 26 11.43 -40.83 21.72
CA VAL A 26 12.50 -41.63 21.11
C VAL A 26 12.44 -41.53 19.58
N PHE A 27 11.26 -41.54 18.98
CA PHE A 27 11.08 -41.35 17.54
C PHE A 27 11.57 -39.97 17.06
N TYR A 28 11.27 -38.90 17.81
CA TYR A 28 11.75 -37.55 17.50
C TYR A 28 13.29 -37.44 17.52
N ILE A 29 13.95 -38.06 18.51
CA ILE A 29 15.42 -38.03 18.58
C ILE A 29 16.06 -38.82 17.42
N LEU A 30 15.50 -39.98 17.08
CA LEU A 30 16.09 -40.86 16.06
C LEU A 30 15.87 -40.38 14.63
N PHE A 31 14.77 -39.68 14.35
CA PHE A 31 14.39 -39.33 12.97
C PHE A 31 14.46 -37.83 12.62
N TYR A 32 14.51 -36.92 13.59
CA TYR A 32 14.50 -35.46 13.31
C TYR A 32 15.84 -34.75 13.52
N ARG A 33 16.91 -35.44 13.94
CA ARG A 33 18.21 -34.81 14.24
C ARG A 33 19.34 -35.23 13.29
N GLN A 34 19.14 -35.05 11.99
CA GLN A 34 20.23 -34.94 10.99
C GLN A 34 19.74 -33.96 9.91
N THR A 35 20.24 -32.73 9.81
CA THR A 35 21.50 -32.41 9.15
C THR A 35 21.83 -30.93 9.36
N THR A 36 23.01 -30.61 9.85
CA THR A 36 23.67 -29.31 9.63
C THR A 36 25.14 -29.60 9.39
N SER A 37 25.54 -29.58 8.12
CA SER A 37 26.93 -29.55 7.69
C SER A 37 27.25 -28.12 7.27
N SER A 38 28.15 -27.49 8.00
CA SER A 38 28.75 -26.20 7.66
C SER A 38 30.04 -26.46 6.88
N GLU A 39 30.21 -25.80 5.73
CA GLU A 39 31.52 -25.59 5.11
C GLU A 39 31.78 -24.09 4.96
N THR A 40 32.96 -23.71 5.43
CA THR A 40 33.61 -22.40 5.37
C THR A 40 34.29 -22.17 4.02
N GLY A 41 34.16 -20.97 3.47
CA GLY A 41 34.98 -20.46 2.36
C GLY A 41 35.12 -18.94 2.45
N ASN A 42 36.34 -18.48 2.73
CA ASN A 42 36.77 -17.09 2.73
C ASN A 42 36.92 -16.61 1.28
N ASP A 43 36.47 -15.39 0.97
CA ASP A 43 37.18 -14.53 0.02
C ASP A 43 36.82 -13.05 0.23
N GLN A 44 37.87 -12.22 0.29
CA GLN A 44 37.79 -10.77 0.33
C GLN A 44 37.52 -10.22 -1.07
N ASN A 45 36.61 -9.25 -1.20
CA ASN A 45 36.77 -8.14 -2.16
C ASN A 45 35.84 -6.96 -1.84
N ASN A 46 36.42 -5.76 -1.91
CA ASN A 46 35.77 -4.46 -1.73
C ASN A 46 34.75 -4.18 -2.84
N GLY A 47 33.50 -3.94 -2.44
CA GLY A 47 32.40 -3.47 -3.29
C GLY A 47 31.14 -3.42 -2.44
N SER A 48 30.36 -2.34 -2.54
CA SER A 48 29.13 -2.07 -1.76
C SER A 48 28.33 -3.35 -1.50
N THR A 49 28.37 -3.82 -0.25
CA THR A 49 27.86 -5.15 0.13
C THR A 49 26.35 -5.21 0.01
N ILE A 50 25.88 -5.83 -1.07
CA ILE A 50 24.54 -6.42 -1.15
C ILE A 50 24.57 -7.64 -0.23
N VAL A 51 24.09 -7.50 1.00
CA VAL A 51 23.94 -8.64 1.91
C VAL A 51 22.74 -9.46 1.44
N ILE A 52 23.01 -10.52 0.67
CA ILE A 52 22.01 -11.53 0.36
C ILE A 52 21.88 -12.44 1.59
N LYS A 53 20.93 -12.14 2.48
CA LYS A 53 20.46 -13.16 3.44
C LYS A 53 19.63 -14.19 2.68
N PRO A 54 19.79 -15.50 2.93
CA PRO A 54 18.86 -16.51 2.44
C PRO A 54 17.45 -16.18 2.89
N GLY A 55 16.55 -15.91 1.93
CA GLY A 55 15.19 -15.46 2.18
C GLY A 55 14.35 -16.50 2.92
N LEU A 56 13.41 -16.01 3.74
CA LEU A 56 12.26 -16.77 4.22
C LEU A 56 11.68 -17.58 3.04
N THR A 57 11.62 -18.89 3.19
CA THR A 57 11.40 -19.88 2.11
C THR A 57 10.02 -19.86 1.45
N ASN A 58 9.15 -18.88 1.72
CA ASN A 58 7.83 -18.80 1.13
C ASN A 58 7.64 -17.46 0.40
N GLY A 59 7.53 -17.51 -0.93
CA GLY A 59 7.22 -16.34 -1.76
C GLY A 59 5.81 -15.79 -1.52
N PRO A 60 5.38 -14.76 -2.27
CA PRO A 60 4.06 -14.17 -2.10
C PRO A 60 2.93 -15.19 -2.30
N ILE A 61 1.99 -15.22 -1.37
CA ILE A 61 0.80 -16.07 -1.42
C ILE A 61 -0.43 -15.25 -1.84
N PRO A 62 -1.34 -15.79 -2.66
CA PRO A 62 -2.58 -15.10 -3.00
C PRO A 62 -3.50 -15.03 -1.78
N LEU A 63 -4.03 -13.84 -1.51
CA LEU A 63 -5.00 -13.58 -0.43
C LEU A 63 -6.41 -13.33 -0.97
N SER A 64 -6.54 -13.13 -2.28
CA SER A 64 -7.84 -13.05 -2.97
C SER A 64 -7.96 -14.07 -4.09
N ARG A 65 -9.22 -14.39 -4.45
CA ARG A 65 -9.57 -15.26 -5.60
C ARG A 65 -10.06 -14.47 -6.81
N GLU A 66 -10.23 -13.17 -6.65
CA GLU A 66 -10.71 -12.25 -7.67
C GLU A 66 -9.98 -10.91 -7.56
N LYS A 67 -10.11 -10.09 -8.60
CA LYS A 67 -9.48 -8.77 -8.67
C LYS A 67 -9.99 -7.90 -7.54
N VAL A 68 -9.11 -7.15 -6.89
CA VAL A 68 -9.46 -6.36 -5.70
C VAL A 68 -9.41 -4.86 -5.94
N LEU A 69 -10.11 -4.12 -5.07
CA LEU A 69 -10.01 -2.68 -4.90
C LEU A 69 -9.75 -2.33 -3.44
N ALA A 70 -8.92 -1.31 -3.22
CA ALA A 70 -8.61 -0.68 -1.93
C ALA A 70 -8.40 -1.67 -0.77
N PRO A 71 -7.47 -2.64 -0.89
CA PRO A 71 -7.12 -3.50 0.22
C PRO A 71 -6.56 -2.65 1.37
N THR A 72 -6.95 -2.97 2.60
CA THR A 72 -6.52 -2.26 3.81
C THR A 72 -6.46 -3.22 4.99
N ILE A 73 -5.64 -2.90 5.98
CA ILE A 73 -5.77 -3.51 7.31
C ILE A 73 -7.12 -3.11 7.90
N ASP A 74 -7.83 -4.08 8.47
CA ASP A 74 -9.09 -3.86 9.16
C ASP A 74 -8.90 -3.08 10.47
N SER A 75 -9.99 -2.58 11.04
CA SER A 75 -9.93 -1.80 12.30
C SER A 75 -9.39 -2.62 13.49
N SER A 76 -9.45 -3.95 13.43
CA SER A 76 -8.89 -4.83 14.47
C SER A 76 -7.38 -5.01 14.37
N GLY A 77 -6.76 -4.66 13.24
CA GLY A 77 -5.33 -4.82 12.99
C GLY A 77 -4.90 -6.26 12.70
N LYS A 78 -5.83 -7.17 12.39
CA LYS A 78 -5.58 -8.63 12.32
C LYS A 78 -5.92 -9.24 10.97
N LYS A 79 -6.71 -8.54 10.16
CA LYS A 79 -7.17 -9.03 8.86
C LYS A 79 -6.97 -7.96 7.79
N ILE A 80 -7.09 -8.38 6.55
CA ILE A 80 -7.17 -7.49 5.41
C ILE A 80 -8.61 -7.47 4.93
N GLY A 81 -9.18 -6.26 4.85
CA GLY A 81 -10.43 -5.99 4.16
C GLY A 81 -10.15 -5.54 2.73
N TYR A 82 -10.96 -5.99 1.77
CA TYR A 82 -10.90 -5.51 0.38
C TYR A 82 -12.25 -5.66 -0.32
N TYR A 83 -12.44 -4.97 -1.44
CA TYR A 83 -13.63 -5.15 -2.29
C TYR A 83 -13.28 -5.92 -3.55
N SER A 84 -14.19 -6.79 -3.98
CA SER A 84 -14.16 -7.34 -5.34
C SER A 84 -14.32 -6.21 -6.36
N LYS A 85 -13.37 -6.11 -7.28
CA LYS A 85 -13.41 -5.14 -8.38
C LYS A 85 -14.59 -5.37 -9.33
N ASN A 86 -15.02 -6.62 -9.49
CA ASN A 86 -16.06 -6.96 -10.47
C ASN A 86 -17.47 -6.90 -9.85
N GLN A 87 -17.61 -7.26 -8.58
CA GLN A 87 -18.91 -7.44 -7.94
C GLN A 87 -19.21 -6.36 -6.90
N GLY A 88 -18.19 -5.71 -6.32
CA GLY A 88 -18.35 -4.76 -5.23
C GLY A 88 -18.52 -5.40 -3.85
N ASN A 89 -18.50 -6.73 -3.76
CA ASN A 89 -18.57 -7.44 -2.49
C ASN A 89 -17.34 -7.18 -1.64
N MET A 90 -17.54 -6.93 -0.35
CA MET A 90 -16.45 -6.79 0.62
C MET A 90 -16.09 -8.15 1.21
N TYR A 91 -14.79 -8.39 1.33
CA TYR A 91 -14.22 -9.61 1.90
C TYR A 91 -13.22 -9.27 2.99
N GLU A 92 -13.03 -10.24 3.89
CA GLU A 92 -11.95 -10.26 4.86
C GLU A 92 -11.14 -11.53 4.75
N VAL A 93 -9.84 -11.44 5.03
CA VAL A 93 -8.93 -12.59 5.05
C VAL A 93 -7.84 -12.37 6.09
N ASN A 94 -7.37 -13.45 6.72
CA ASN A 94 -6.19 -13.40 7.59
C ASN A 94 -4.92 -13.14 6.76
N PHE A 95 -3.85 -12.66 7.41
CA PHE A 95 -2.57 -12.35 6.73
C PHE A 95 -1.89 -13.58 6.10
N ASP A 96 -2.22 -14.78 6.57
CA ASP A 96 -1.74 -16.06 6.02
C ASP A 96 -2.66 -16.64 4.93
N GLY A 97 -3.70 -15.91 4.52
CA GLY A 97 -4.68 -16.34 3.52
C GLY A 97 -5.79 -17.25 4.05
N SER A 98 -5.77 -17.62 5.33
CA SER A 98 -6.84 -18.39 5.96
C SER A 98 -8.09 -17.55 6.24
N ASN A 99 -9.21 -18.23 6.52
CA ASN A 99 -10.48 -17.60 6.91
C ASN A 99 -10.99 -16.51 5.95
N LEU A 100 -10.76 -16.68 4.63
CA LEU A 100 -11.37 -15.84 3.62
C LEU A 100 -12.90 -15.91 3.73
N SER A 101 -13.54 -14.79 4.03
CA SER A 101 -15.00 -14.69 4.15
C SER A 101 -15.53 -13.45 3.42
N ARG A 102 -16.73 -13.58 2.86
CA ARG A 102 -17.49 -12.45 2.31
C ARG A 102 -18.28 -11.81 3.46
N ILE A 103 -18.12 -10.50 3.64
CA ILE A 103 -18.80 -9.74 4.70
C ILE A 103 -19.92 -8.84 4.18
N SER A 104 -19.97 -8.54 2.87
CA SER A 104 -21.06 -7.77 2.29
C SER A 104 -21.67 -8.40 1.02
N GLY A 105 -22.96 -8.14 0.86
CA GLY A 105 -23.81 -8.64 -0.23
C GLY A 105 -23.88 -7.76 -1.49
N ALA A 106 -23.20 -6.61 -1.49
CA ALA A 106 -23.56 -5.48 -2.35
C ALA A 106 -23.11 -5.66 -3.81
N ASN A 107 -24.02 -5.39 -4.75
CA ASN A 107 -23.69 -5.24 -6.17
C ASN A 107 -23.37 -3.77 -6.45
N LEU A 108 -22.09 -3.42 -6.51
CA LEU A 108 -21.62 -2.05 -6.73
C LEU A 108 -21.20 -1.86 -8.20
N ALA A 109 -22.19 -1.94 -9.09
CA ALA A 109 -21.96 -1.76 -10.53
C ALA A 109 -21.33 -0.39 -10.82
N GLY A 110 -20.30 -0.37 -11.67
CA GLY A 110 -19.61 0.87 -12.06
C GLY A 110 -18.62 1.41 -11.02
N LEU A 111 -18.36 0.70 -9.91
CA LEU A 111 -17.37 1.12 -8.91
C LEU A 111 -15.95 1.18 -9.50
N LEU A 112 -15.34 2.35 -9.46
CA LEU A 112 -14.00 2.61 -9.99
C LEU A 112 -12.93 2.66 -8.90
N GLN A 113 -13.24 3.32 -7.78
CA GLN A 113 -12.28 3.61 -6.71
C GLN A 113 -12.99 3.68 -5.36
N ILE A 114 -12.24 3.36 -4.30
CA ILE A 114 -12.70 3.46 -2.92
C ILE A 114 -11.62 4.19 -2.12
N LEU A 115 -12.05 5.16 -1.33
CA LEU A 115 -11.20 5.95 -0.44
C LEU A 115 -11.65 5.69 0.99
N TRP A 116 -10.85 4.96 1.74
CA TRP A 116 -11.10 4.71 3.16
C TRP A 116 -10.83 5.96 4.00
N SER A 117 -11.76 6.27 4.91
CA SER A 117 -11.46 7.13 6.05
C SER A 117 -10.32 6.54 6.89
N PRO A 118 -9.55 7.35 7.63
CA PRO A 118 -8.42 6.85 8.42
C PRO A 118 -8.81 5.77 9.44
N ASN A 119 -9.97 5.93 10.10
CA ASN A 119 -10.50 4.99 11.09
C ASN A 119 -11.20 3.76 10.47
N LYS A 120 -11.32 3.69 9.14
CA LYS A 120 -11.96 2.60 8.38
C LYS A 120 -13.46 2.43 8.63
N GLU A 121 -14.12 3.43 9.19
CA GLU A 121 -15.56 3.37 9.50
C GLU A 121 -16.41 3.94 8.35
N LYS A 122 -15.80 4.76 7.49
CA LYS A 122 -16.45 5.36 6.32
C LYS A 122 -15.63 5.17 5.05
N ILE A 123 -16.29 5.20 3.91
CA ILE A 123 -15.63 5.26 2.59
C ILE A 123 -16.24 6.36 1.73
N VAL A 124 -15.43 6.89 0.80
CA VAL A 124 -15.96 7.52 -0.41
C VAL A 124 -15.75 6.56 -1.58
N GLY A 125 -16.85 6.08 -2.15
CA GLY A 125 -16.87 5.29 -3.38
C GLY A 125 -17.02 6.19 -4.60
N VAL A 126 -16.19 5.99 -5.61
CA VAL A 126 -16.26 6.68 -6.91
C VAL A 126 -16.80 5.71 -7.95
N PHE A 127 -17.88 6.10 -8.62
CA PHE A 127 -18.63 5.27 -9.57
C PHE A 127 -18.67 5.92 -10.94
N GLN A 128 -18.62 5.12 -12.00
CA GLN A 128 -18.93 5.54 -13.36
C GLN A 128 -20.44 5.43 -13.61
N GLU A 129 -21.10 6.56 -13.85
CA GLU A 129 -22.52 6.65 -14.16
C GLU A 129 -22.72 7.58 -15.37
N ASN A 130 -23.36 7.11 -16.45
CA ASN A 130 -23.71 7.93 -17.62
C ASN A 130 -22.56 8.81 -18.17
N ASN A 131 -21.36 8.23 -18.32
CA ASN A 131 -20.12 8.89 -18.76
C ASN A 131 -19.54 9.96 -17.80
N ALA A 132 -20.10 10.14 -16.61
CA ALA A 132 -19.55 10.97 -15.55
C ALA A 132 -19.16 10.12 -14.32
N THR A 133 -18.33 10.69 -13.44
CA THR A 133 -18.03 10.05 -12.15
C THR A 133 -18.93 10.61 -11.05
N THR A 134 -19.67 9.75 -10.37
CA THR A 134 -20.45 10.09 -9.18
C THR A 134 -19.71 9.61 -7.93
N LYS A 135 -19.80 10.35 -6.83
CA LYS A 135 -19.17 9.99 -5.56
C LYS A 135 -20.23 9.77 -4.50
N TYR A 136 -20.08 8.71 -3.70
CA TYR A 136 -20.97 8.39 -2.58
C TYR A 136 -20.15 8.22 -1.31
N LEU A 137 -20.59 8.85 -0.23
CA LEU A 137 -20.12 8.53 1.11
C LEU A 137 -20.95 7.35 1.62
N HIS A 138 -20.29 6.34 2.19
CA HIS A 138 -20.93 5.27 2.93
C HIS A 138 -20.36 5.18 4.35
N ASP A 139 -21.24 5.06 5.33
CA ASP A 139 -20.94 4.91 6.74
C ASP A 139 -21.29 3.48 7.20
N TYR A 140 -20.26 2.72 7.62
CA TYR A 140 -20.41 1.33 8.06
C TYR A 140 -21.05 1.18 9.43
N GLN A 141 -20.94 2.19 10.29
CA GLN A 141 -21.53 2.15 11.63
C GLN A 141 -23.04 2.33 11.56
N ASN A 142 -23.49 3.27 10.74
CA ASN A 142 -24.90 3.62 10.60
C ASN A 142 -25.60 2.88 9.43
N GLY A 143 -24.84 2.24 8.54
CA GLY A 143 -25.36 1.58 7.35
C GLY A 143 -25.99 2.55 6.34
N THR A 144 -25.57 3.81 6.36
CA THR A 144 -26.14 4.87 5.51
C THR A 144 -25.23 5.20 4.34
N SER A 145 -25.84 5.61 3.23
CA SER A 145 -25.12 6.08 2.05
C SER A 145 -25.73 7.39 1.58
N ILE A 146 -24.87 8.35 1.24
CA ILE A 146 -25.29 9.63 0.68
C ILE A 146 -24.52 9.92 -0.60
N ARG A 147 -25.21 10.56 -1.56
CA ARG A 147 -24.60 11.01 -2.81
C ARG A 147 -23.93 12.36 -2.54
N LEU A 148 -22.65 12.47 -2.86
CA LEU A 148 -21.90 13.72 -2.77
C LEU A 148 -22.18 14.61 -4.00
N ASN A 149 -21.88 15.91 -3.87
CA ASN A 149 -22.10 16.90 -4.92
C ASN A 149 -21.36 16.51 -6.22
N GLU A 150 -22.06 16.57 -7.36
CA GLU A 150 -21.52 16.21 -8.68
C GLU A 150 -20.35 17.10 -9.14
N LYS A 151 -20.20 18.30 -8.58
CA LYS A 151 -19.09 19.21 -8.88
C LYS A 151 -17.76 18.81 -8.23
N ILE A 152 -17.76 17.79 -7.37
CA ILE A 152 -16.54 17.30 -6.72
C ILE A 152 -15.75 16.48 -7.72
N GLU A 153 -14.59 16.98 -8.13
CA GLU A 153 -13.69 16.28 -9.04
C GLU A 153 -12.76 15.32 -8.27
N GLN A 154 -12.16 15.81 -7.19
CA GLN A 154 -11.26 15.05 -6.30
C GLN A 154 -11.71 15.16 -4.86
N VAL A 155 -11.36 14.15 -4.07
CA VAL A 155 -11.66 14.08 -2.64
C VAL A 155 -10.54 13.32 -1.93
N THR A 156 -10.16 13.80 -0.75
CA THR A 156 -9.26 13.09 0.17
C THR A 156 -9.71 13.32 1.60
N TRP A 157 -9.37 12.38 2.48
CA TRP A 157 -9.78 12.40 3.89
C TRP A 157 -8.79 13.17 4.74
N SER A 158 -9.29 13.95 5.69
CA SER A 158 -8.49 14.47 6.80
C SER A 158 -7.89 13.29 7.59
N PRO A 159 -6.63 13.38 8.03
CA PRO A 159 -5.98 12.29 8.76
C PRO A 159 -6.43 12.21 10.23
N ILE A 160 -7.09 13.24 10.76
CA ILE A 160 -7.39 13.39 12.19
C ILE A 160 -8.88 13.41 12.54
N ASP A 161 -9.77 13.64 11.56
CA ASP A 161 -11.20 13.80 11.80
C ASP A 161 -12.05 13.42 10.58
N ASP A 162 -13.37 13.46 10.73
CA ASP A 162 -14.37 13.13 9.69
C ASP A 162 -14.54 14.24 8.63
N ARG A 163 -13.51 15.03 8.35
CA ARG A 163 -13.52 16.02 7.26
C ARG A 163 -12.92 15.45 5.99
N ILE A 164 -13.27 16.08 4.87
CA ILE A 164 -12.70 15.83 3.55
C ILE A 164 -12.21 17.13 2.93
N ALA A 165 -11.11 17.04 2.19
CA ALA A 165 -10.70 18.08 1.26
C ALA A 165 -11.20 17.70 -0.13
N ILE A 166 -11.78 18.66 -0.83
CA ILE A 166 -12.36 18.46 -2.16
C ILE A 166 -11.78 19.47 -3.14
N GLN A 167 -11.61 19.03 -4.39
CA GLN A 167 -11.40 19.92 -5.52
C GLN A 167 -12.71 20.05 -6.29
N SER A 168 -13.08 21.27 -6.65
CA SER A 168 -14.17 21.56 -7.58
C SER A 168 -13.73 22.57 -8.63
N PHE A 169 -14.33 22.51 -9.82
CA PHE A 169 -14.11 23.50 -10.87
C PHE A 169 -15.22 24.55 -10.85
N ASN A 170 -14.84 25.83 -10.82
CA ASN A 170 -15.74 26.95 -10.96
C ASN A 170 -15.69 27.47 -12.42
N PRO A 171 -16.74 27.21 -13.22
CA PRO A 171 -16.77 27.63 -14.62
C PRO A 171 -16.84 29.15 -14.80
N ASP A 172 -17.48 29.88 -13.89
CA ASP A 172 -17.68 31.33 -14.00
C ASP A 172 -16.35 32.08 -13.84
N ALA A 173 -15.51 31.62 -12.92
CA ALA A 173 -14.18 32.19 -12.68
C ALA A 173 -13.06 31.47 -13.45
N ASN A 174 -13.38 30.39 -14.17
CA ASN A 174 -12.45 29.49 -14.87
C ASN A 174 -11.25 29.09 -13.98
N ASN A 175 -11.54 28.66 -12.75
CA ASN A 175 -10.54 28.24 -11.78
C ASN A 175 -10.97 27.01 -10.98
N ASN A 176 -10.02 26.34 -10.38
CA ASN A 176 -10.23 25.26 -9.42
C ASN A 176 -10.23 25.83 -8.00
N VAL A 177 -11.07 25.26 -7.17
CA VAL A 177 -11.23 25.60 -5.76
C VAL A 177 -10.97 24.35 -4.94
N ILE A 178 -10.04 24.45 -4.01
CA ILE A 178 -9.86 23.47 -2.95
C ILE A 178 -10.63 23.97 -1.75
N SER A 179 -11.47 23.10 -1.21
CA SER A 179 -12.34 23.38 -0.08
C SER A 179 -12.27 22.25 0.94
N ILE A 180 -12.57 22.56 2.19
CA ILE A 180 -12.78 21.57 3.24
C ILE A 180 -14.27 21.48 3.57
N ALA A 181 -14.74 20.29 3.90
CA ALA A 181 -16.12 20.03 4.29
C ALA A 181 -16.16 18.89 5.32
N ASN A 182 -17.30 18.72 5.98
CA ASN A 182 -17.63 17.45 6.63
C ASN A 182 -17.66 16.33 5.57
N ALA A 183 -17.48 15.07 5.99
CA ALA A 183 -17.51 13.91 5.09
C ALA A 183 -18.77 13.83 4.22
N ASP A 184 -19.90 14.34 4.72
CA ASP A 184 -21.18 14.40 4.01
C ASP A 184 -21.30 15.56 3.00
N GLY A 185 -20.26 16.39 2.89
CA GLY A 185 -20.22 17.57 2.02
C GLY A 185 -20.84 18.83 2.64
N THR A 186 -21.34 18.77 3.88
CA THR A 186 -21.84 19.96 4.60
C THR A 186 -20.69 20.81 5.16
N ASN A 187 -21.00 22.03 5.62
CA ASN A 187 -20.01 22.97 6.16
C ASN A 187 -18.83 23.26 5.22
N LEU A 188 -19.13 23.37 3.93
CA LEU A 188 -18.14 23.67 2.90
C LEU A 188 -17.48 25.04 3.14
N LYS A 189 -16.14 25.04 3.23
CA LYS A 189 -15.30 26.25 3.33
C LYS A 189 -14.23 26.19 2.26
N ASN A 190 -14.18 27.22 1.41
CA ASN A 190 -13.09 27.37 0.43
C ASN A 190 -11.79 27.74 1.15
N VAL A 191 -10.70 27.06 0.82
CA VAL A 191 -9.39 27.27 1.45
C VAL A 191 -8.34 27.76 0.47
N PHE A 192 -8.44 27.38 -0.80
CA PHE A 192 -7.47 27.77 -1.82
C PHE A 192 -8.10 27.82 -3.21
N GLN A 193 -7.60 28.72 -4.06
CA GLN A 193 -8.03 28.86 -5.45
C GLN A 193 -6.82 28.83 -6.37
N THR A 194 -6.94 28.13 -7.49
CA THR A 194 -5.84 27.98 -8.45
C THR A 194 -6.36 27.77 -9.87
N ARG A 195 -5.54 28.10 -10.86
CA ARG A 195 -5.84 27.78 -12.27
C ARG A 195 -5.29 26.42 -12.69
N ILE A 196 -4.52 25.74 -11.84
CA ILE A 196 -4.01 24.40 -12.10
C ILE A 196 -5.19 23.43 -12.16
N LYS A 197 -5.29 22.68 -13.25
CA LYS A 197 -6.34 21.67 -13.49
C LYS A 197 -5.87 20.30 -13.07
N ASP A 198 -6.82 19.38 -12.87
CA ASP A 198 -6.54 17.97 -12.68
C ASP A 198 -5.56 17.69 -11.53
N LEU A 199 -5.73 18.40 -10.42
CA LEU A 199 -4.91 18.19 -9.23
C LEU A 199 -5.17 16.78 -8.66
N VAL A 200 -4.17 16.20 -8.01
CA VAL A 200 -4.31 15.03 -7.16
C VAL A 200 -4.13 15.52 -5.73
N LEU A 201 -5.15 15.28 -4.90
CA LEU A 201 -5.17 15.72 -3.50
C LEU A 201 -4.74 14.59 -2.56
N ASP A 202 -4.00 14.97 -1.53
CA ASP A 202 -3.70 14.16 -0.35
C ASP A 202 -3.77 15.05 0.90
N TRP A 203 -3.99 14.48 2.08
CA TRP A 203 -4.04 15.25 3.34
C TRP A 203 -3.12 14.58 4.37
N PRO A 204 -1.80 14.68 4.19
CA PRO A 204 -0.83 13.95 4.99
C PRO A 204 -0.86 14.30 6.48
N MET A 205 -1.13 15.57 6.82
CA MET A 205 -1.11 16.07 8.21
C MET A 205 -2.28 17.02 8.45
N ALA A 206 -2.71 17.14 9.70
CA ALA A 206 -3.83 17.99 10.11
C ALA A 206 -3.76 19.43 9.52
N ASP A 207 -2.56 19.98 9.43
CA ASP A 207 -2.25 21.34 8.99
C ASP A 207 -1.78 21.42 7.53
N LYS A 208 -1.87 20.33 6.76
CA LYS A 208 -1.25 20.20 5.44
C LYS A 208 -2.11 19.39 4.48
N ILE A 209 -2.84 20.07 3.60
CA ILE A 209 -3.37 19.48 2.37
C ILE A 209 -2.27 19.55 1.31
N SER A 210 -1.97 18.43 0.68
CA SER A 210 -1.03 18.34 -0.44
C SER A 210 -1.82 18.32 -1.75
N ALA A 211 -1.40 19.12 -2.72
CA ALA A 211 -1.96 19.12 -4.06
C ALA A 211 -0.82 19.04 -5.08
N ARG A 212 -0.91 18.08 -6.01
CA ARG A 212 0.08 17.90 -7.08
C ARG A 212 -0.59 17.82 -8.44
N THR A 213 0.15 18.11 -9.50
CA THR A 213 -0.35 17.84 -10.86
C THR A 213 -0.43 16.34 -11.13
N LYS A 214 -1.25 15.94 -12.12
CA LYS A 214 -1.18 14.60 -12.70
C LYS A 214 0.23 14.34 -13.23
N THR A 215 0.71 13.13 -12.98
CA THR A 215 2.07 12.72 -13.31
C THR A 215 2.20 12.42 -14.80
N SER A 216 3.23 12.96 -15.45
CA SER A 216 3.70 12.55 -16.78
C SER A 216 5.21 12.73 -16.87
N GLY A 217 5.89 11.79 -17.53
CA GLY A 217 7.32 11.84 -17.82
C GLY A 217 7.71 12.86 -18.88
N LEU A 218 6.73 13.40 -19.62
CA LEU A 218 6.94 14.38 -20.69
C LEU A 218 6.54 15.80 -20.30
N SER A 219 6.11 16.00 -19.05
CA SER A 219 5.81 17.32 -18.52
C SER A 219 6.36 17.48 -17.11
N GLU A 220 6.79 18.69 -16.80
CA GLU A 220 7.16 19.06 -15.45
C GLU A 220 5.92 19.07 -14.55
N GLY A 221 6.05 18.46 -13.37
CA GLY A 221 5.03 18.47 -12.34
C GLY A 221 5.41 19.39 -11.18
N LEU A 222 4.40 19.68 -10.37
CA LEU A 222 4.56 20.42 -9.12
C LEU A 222 3.81 19.74 -7.98
N LEU A 223 4.26 20.01 -6.76
CA LEU A 223 3.61 19.68 -5.51
C LEU A 223 3.60 20.92 -4.62
N ILE A 224 2.40 21.31 -4.19
CA ILE A 224 2.19 22.37 -3.21
C ILE A 224 1.56 21.81 -1.95
N THR A 225 1.74 22.53 -0.85
CA THR A 225 1.01 22.31 0.39
C THR A 225 0.14 23.50 0.70
N ILE A 226 -1.02 23.27 1.32
CA ILE A 226 -2.01 24.27 1.68
C ILE A 226 -2.41 24.01 3.12
N ASN A 227 -2.32 25.02 3.97
CA ASN A 227 -2.83 24.95 5.32
C ASN A 227 -4.37 25.06 5.30
N PRO A 228 -5.12 24.07 5.83
CA PRO A 228 -6.58 24.03 5.71
C PRO A 228 -7.30 25.13 6.51
N ASP A 229 -6.66 25.70 7.52
CA ASP A 229 -7.27 26.72 8.37
C ASP A 229 -7.07 28.13 7.81
N SER A 230 -5.83 28.45 7.42
CA SER A 230 -5.40 29.77 6.96
C SER A 230 -5.44 29.95 5.43
N GLY A 231 -5.41 28.87 4.66
CA GLY A 231 -5.29 28.91 3.20
C GLY A 231 -3.90 29.27 2.69
N VAL A 232 -2.91 29.49 3.58
CA VAL A 232 -1.52 29.73 3.20
C VAL A 232 -0.98 28.50 2.48
N PHE A 233 -0.32 28.71 1.34
CA PHE A 233 0.28 27.64 0.56
C PHE A 233 1.80 27.81 0.43
N ASN A 234 2.50 26.70 0.20
CA ASN A 234 3.93 26.69 -0.10
C ASN A 234 4.19 25.76 -1.29
N ASP A 235 5.09 26.20 -2.18
CA ASP A 235 5.68 25.34 -3.20
C ASP A 235 6.68 24.39 -2.54
N VAL A 236 6.59 23.10 -2.85
CA VAL A 236 7.42 22.05 -2.23
C VAL A 236 8.30 21.40 -3.28
N LEU A 237 7.71 20.92 -4.38
CA LEU A 237 8.46 20.38 -5.51
C LEU A 237 7.95 21.05 -6.79
N GLN A 238 8.84 21.38 -7.71
CA GLN A 238 8.50 22.05 -8.97
C GLN A 238 9.51 21.70 -10.06
N ASP A 239 9.11 21.84 -11.31
CA ASP A 239 9.99 21.65 -12.48
C ASP A 239 10.58 20.23 -12.57
N ILE A 240 9.81 19.22 -12.13
CA ILE A 240 10.25 17.81 -12.11
C ILE A 240 9.44 16.98 -13.11
N TYR A 241 10.10 16.47 -14.15
CA TYR A 241 9.50 15.49 -15.07
C TYR A 241 9.19 14.17 -14.37
N GLY A 242 8.03 13.59 -14.67
CA GLY A 242 7.63 12.31 -14.09
C GLY A 242 7.29 12.38 -12.60
N LEU A 243 7.01 13.59 -12.07
CA LEU A 243 6.76 13.80 -10.65
C LEU A 243 5.54 13.02 -10.17
N ASN A 244 5.78 12.04 -9.32
CA ASN A 244 4.80 11.45 -8.43
C ASN A 244 5.42 11.42 -7.02
N ALA A 245 4.64 11.73 -6.00
CA ALA A 245 5.13 11.90 -4.65
C ALA A 245 4.15 11.31 -3.64
N ARG A 246 4.70 10.77 -2.56
CA ARG A 246 3.98 10.31 -1.38
C ARG A 246 4.67 10.84 -0.13
N TRP A 247 3.86 11.29 0.81
CA TRP A 247 4.33 11.71 2.12
C TRP A 247 4.65 10.49 2.99
N PHE A 248 5.70 10.62 3.79
CA PHE A 248 5.96 9.66 4.86
C PHE A 248 4.85 9.74 5.93
N PRO A 249 4.63 8.67 6.71
CA PRO A 249 3.60 8.63 7.76
C PRO A 249 3.59 9.80 8.76
N PHE A 250 4.74 10.43 9.03
CA PHE A 250 4.80 11.59 9.94
C PHE A 250 4.74 12.94 9.21
N GLY A 251 4.64 12.95 7.88
CA GLY A 251 4.55 14.17 7.07
C GLY A 251 5.79 15.05 7.06
N ASP A 252 6.91 14.57 7.62
CA ASP A 252 8.19 15.27 7.75
C ASP A 252 9.11 15.09 6.53
N LYS A 253 8.82 14.08 5.70
CA LYS A 253 9.57 13.74 4.49
C LYS A 253 8.65 13.37 3.34
N ILE A 254 9.21 13.41 2.14
CA ILE A 254 8.55 13.05 0.89
C ILE A 254 9.42 12.02 0.17
N LEU A 255 8.79 10.94 -0.32
CA LEU A 255 9.37 10.07 -1.33
C LEU A 255 8.76 10.46 -2.67
N TYR A 256 9.58 10.68 -3.69
CA TYR A 256 9.09 11.01 -5.02
C TYR A 256 9.87 10.32 -6.13
N SER A 257 9.21 10.07 -7.24
CA SER A 257 9.81 9.62 -8.49
C SER A 257 10.04 10.79 -9.43
N ALA A 258 11.11 10.72 -10.22
CA ALA A 258 11.40 11.66 -11.29
C ALA A 258 12.01 10.96 -12.50
N THR A 259 11.82 11.52 -13.68
CA THR A 259 12.46 11.12 -14.95
C THR A 259 13.29 12.28 -15.49
N ASN A 260 14.04 12.01 -16.56
CA ASN A 260 14.51 13.10 -17.43
C ASN A 260 13.35 13.62 -18.32
N SER A 261 13.63 14.65 -19.12
CA SER A 261 12.67 15.29 -20.04
C SER A 261 12.13 14.39 -21.15
N GLU A 262 12.75 13.22 -21.37
CA GLU A 262 12.32 12.22 -22.35
C GLU A 262 11.44 11.13 -21.72
N GLY A 263 11.08 11.26 -20.43
CA GLY A 263 10.36 10.23 -19.68
C GLY A 263 11.19 8.96 -19.45
N LYS A 264 12.52 9.08 -19.38
CA LYS A 264 13.47 7.97 -19.16
C LYS A 264 14.19 8.11 -17.84
N ASN A 265 14.97 7.08 -17.49
CA ASN A 265 15.83 7.06 -16.30
C ASN A 265 15.07 7.36 -15.01
N ILE A 266 13.92 6.71 -14.81
CA ILE A 266 13.12 6.92 -13.61
C ILE A 266 13.92 6.54 -12.36
N LYS A 267 13.92 7.44 -11.37
CA LYS A 267 14.61 7.29 -10.10
C LYS A 267 13.74 7.74 -8.94
N LEU A 268 14.01 7.19 -7.75
CA LEU A 268 13.41 7.62 -6.49
C LEU A 268 14.34 8.52 -5.69
N PHE A 269 13.75 9.54 -5.10
CA PHE A 269 14.40 10.53 -4.27
C PHE A 269 13.63 10.73 -2.97
N THR A 270 14.33 11.11 -1.91
CA THR A 270 13.72 11.63 -0.68
C THR A 270 14.02 13.10 -0.53
N ALA A 271 13.06 13.87 -0.02
CA ALA A 271 13.24 15.25 0.39
C ALA A 271 12.61 15.45 1.78
N ASP A 272 12.96 16.55 2.46
CA ASP A 272 12.23 17.00 3.63
C ASP A 272 10.82 17.49 3.25
N GLN A 273 10.03 17.88 4.25
CA GLN A 273 8.66 18.36 4.04
C GLN A 273 8.54 19.66 3.23
N ASN A 274 9.63 20.38 3.03
CA ASN A 274 9.69 21.61 2.24
C ASN A 274 10.34 21.37 0.87
N GLY A 275 10.62 20.11 0.51
CA GLY A 275 11.27 19.74 -0.75
C GLY A 275 12.78 20.00 -0.78
N GLN A 276 13.39 20.26 0.36
CA GLN A 276 14.82 20.48 0.53
C GLN A 276 15.53 19.17 0.91
N ASP A 277 16.85 19.24 1.10
CA ASP A 277 17.69 18.09 1.49
C ASP A 277 17.50 16.84 0.61
N VAL A 278 17.38 17.06 -0.70
CA VAL A 278 17.13 16.01 -1.69
C VAL A 278 18.25 14.97 -1.67
N LYS A 279 17.88 13.70 -1.54
CA LYS A 279 18.78 12.54 -1.62
C LYS A 279 18.29 11.56 -2.66
N ASN A 280 19.19 11.12 -3.53
CA ASN A 280 18.93 10.00 -4.44
C ASN A 280 19.01 8.68 -3.65
N THR A 281 18.00 7.83 -3.80
CA THR A 281 17.95 6.50 -3.16
C THR A 281 18.75 5.45 -3.94
N GLU A 282 19.19 5.78 -5.16
CA GLU A 282 19.76 4.87 -6.15
C GLU A 282 18.83 3.67 -6.41
N LEU A 283 17.52 3.93 -6.47
CA LEU A 283 16.48 2.98 -6.84
C LEU A 283 15.78 3.47 -8.10
N SER A 284 15.61 2.57 -9.08
CA SER A 284 14.90 2.84 -10.31
C SER A 284 13.52 2.17 -10.27
N THR A 285 12.57 2.80 -9.60
CA THR A 285 11.18 2.32 -9.48
C THR A 285 10.22 3.50 -9.29
N LEU A 286 8.93 3.19 -9.18
CA LEU A 286 7.86 4.15 -8.98
C LEU A 286 7.52 4.30 -7.49
N VAL A 287 7.05 5.48 -7.08
CA VAL A 287 6.74 5.75 -5.67
C VAL A 287 5.58 4.89 -5.14
N GLU A 288 4.60 4.59 -5.98
CA GLU A 288 3.47 3.71 -5.69
C GLU A 288 3.83 2.23 -5.59
N LYS A 289 5.09 1.87 -5.89
CA LYS A 289 5.64 0.53 -5.67
C LYS A 289 6.34 0.39 -4.31
N CYS A 290 6.26 1.41 -3.45
CA CYS A 290 6.89 1.44 -2.14
C CYS A 290 5.88 1.62 -1.00
N ALA A 291 6.18 0.97 0.13
CA ALA A 291 5.52 1.13 1.42
C ALA A 291 6.52 1.68 2.44
N PHE A 292 6.02 2.51 3.34
CA PHE A 292 6.80 3.09 4.44
C PHE A 292 6.67 2.21 5.68
N SER A 293 7.78 1.99 6.38
CA SER A 293 7.74 1.53 7.77
C SER A 293 7.18 2.64 8.68
N GLN A 294 6.55 2.23 9.77
CA GLN A 294 6.02 3.09 10.84
C GLN A 294 7.10 3.96 11.48
N ASP A 295 8.38 3.59 11.37
CA ASP A 295 9.49 4.36 11.92
C ASP A 295 10.01 5.47 10.98
N ASN A 296 9.47 5.61 9.76
CA ASN A 296 9.91 6.52 8.69
C ASN A 296 11.39 6.37 8.26
N ARG A 297 12.04 5.27 8.60
CA ARG A 297 13.46 5.02 8.30
C ARG A 297 13.66 3.87 7.33
N VAL A 298 12.66 3.03 7.14
CA VAL A 298 12.71 1.90 6.22
C VAL A 298 11.65 2.01 5.13
N LEU A 299 12.07 1.72 3.89
CA LEU A 299 11.17 1.49 2.76
C LEU A 299 11.11 0.00 2.40
N PHE A 300 9.93 -0.44 2.03
CA PHE A 300 9.70 -1.74 1.39
C PHE A 300 9.24 -1.49 -0.02
N CYS A 301 10.10 -1.76 -1.01
CA CYS A 301 9.82 -1.44 -2.41
C CYS A 301 9.83 -2.69 -3.28
N ALA A 302 8.86 -2.75 -4.20
CA ALA A 302 8.92 -3.60 -5.38
C ALA A 302 9.72 -2.87 -6.46
N ILE A 303 10.85 -3.45 -6.85
CA ILE A 303 11.80 -2.88 -7.79
C ILE A 303 11.81 -3.73 -9.06
N PRO A 304 11.46 -3.15 -10.21
CA PRO A 304 11.56 -3.82 -11.51
C PRO A 304 12.97 -4.35 -11.76
N GLN A 305 13.10 -5.62 -12.14
CA GLN A 305 14.37 -6.21 -12.56
C GLN A 305 14.90 -5.56 -13.84
N HIS A 306 13.99 -5.19 -14.73
CA HIS A 306 14.27 -4.47 -15.97
C HIS A 306 13.19 -3.43 -16.18
N LEU A 307 13.60 -2.23 -16.56
CA LEU A 307 12.72 -1.18 -17.06
C LEU A 307 12.82 -1.16 -18.58
N SER A 308 11.69 -1.04 -19.26
CA SER A 308 11.66 -0.87 -20.71
C SER A 308 12.30 0.47 -21.09
N GLU A 309 13.36 0.41 -21.89
CA GLU A 309 14.05 1.59 -22.44
C GLU A 309 13.19 2.34 -23.47
N ASN A 310 12.25 1.64 -24.12
CA ASN A 310 11.38 2.23 -25.14
C ASN A 310 10.16 2.95 -24.53
N ALA A 311 9.79 2.63 -23.29
CA ALA A 311 8.62 3.21 -22.64
C ALA A 311 8.85 4.65 -22.15
N VAL A 312 7.81 5.47 -22.20
CA VAL A 312 7.74 6.76 -21.50
C VAL A 312 7.22 6.50 -20.09
N TRP A 313 8.07 6.71 -19.09
CA TRP A 313 7.73 6.48 -17.69
C TRP A 313 7.22 7.76 -17.01
N PRO A 314 6.16 7.69 -16.19
CA PRO A 314 5.29 6.54 -15.94
C PRO A 314 4.09 6.40 -16.90
N ASP A 315 3.96 7.26 -17.91
CA ASP A 315 2.80 7.34 -18.79
C ASP A 315 2.37 6.00 -19.40
N ASP A 316 3.31 5.27 -20.01
CA ASP A 316 3.04 3.99 -20.66
C ASP A 316 2.71 2.89 -19.65
N TYR A 317 3.28 2.98 -18.45
CA TYR A 317 2.96 2.07 -17.34
C TYR A 317 1.53 2.31 -16.82
N TYR A 318 1.13 3.58 -16.69
CA TYR A 318 -0.24 3.96 -16.30
C TYR A 318 -1.28 3.60 -17.34
N LYS A 319 -0.94 3.70 -18.63
CA LYS A 319 -1.77 3.21 -19.75
C LYS A 319 -1.82 1.69 -19.86
N GLY A 320 -0.97 0.97 -19.10
CA GLY A 320 -0.89 -0.50 -19.15
C GLY A 320 -0.19 -1.04 -20.40
N LEU A 321 0.57 -0.22 -21.11
CA LEU A 321 1.35 -0.60 -22.29
C LEU A 321 2.62 -1.37 -21.91
N VAL A 322 3.10 -1.19 -20.68
CA VAL A 322 4.21 -1.95 -20.10
C VAL A 322 3.84 -2.52 -18.72
N THR A 323 4.45 -3.66 -18.41
CA THR A 323 4.39 -4.29 -17.07
C THR A 323 5.81 -4.62 -16.61
N THR A 324 5.99 -4.79 -15.31
CA THR A 324 7.29 -5.08 -14.72
C THR A 324 7.36 -6.49 -14.15
N LYS A 325 8.59 -6.94 -13.85
CA LYS A 325 8.84 -8.13 -13.06
C LYS A 325 9.67 -7.67 -11.85
N ASP A 326 9.05 -7.67 -10.69
CA ASP A 326 9.59 -6.98 -9.53
C ASP A 326 10.32 -7.95 -8.59
N SER A 327 11.37 -7.44 -7.96
CA SER A 327 11.96 -8.03 -6.75
C SER A 327 11.66 -7.12 -5.57
N PHE A 328 11.52 -7.68 -4.38
CA PHE A 328 11.13 -6.92 -3.18
C PHE A 328 12.33 -6.68 -2.30
N TRP A 329 12.46 -5.45 -1.82
CA TRP A 329 13.63 -4.98 -1.09
C TRP A 329 13.23 -4.20 0.16
N LYS A 330 13.99 -4.38 1.24
CA LYS A 330 14.00 -3.56 2.46
C LYS A 330 15.14 -2.57 2.33
N ILE A 331 14.87 -1.27 2.42
CA ILE A 331 15.86 -0.20 2.24
C ILE A 331 15.90 0.66 3.50
N ASN A 332 17.04 0.71 4.17
CA ASN A 332 17.27 1.62 5.27
C ASN A 332 17.71 2.98 4.71
N LEU A 333 16.94 4.03 4.99
CA LEU A 333 17.15 5.37 4.45
C LEU A 333 18.29 6.15 5.13
N ASP A 334 18.69 5.77 6.34
CA ASP A 334 19.80 6.42 7.04
C ASP A 334 21.14 5.88 6.56
N THR A 335 21.24 4.57 6.36
CA THR A 335 22.49 3.90 5.96
C THR A 335 22.60 3.65 4.46
N GLY A 336 21.48 3.73 3.72
CA GLY A 336 21.40 3.34 2.32
C GLY A 336 21.45 1.81 2.10
N GLN A 337 21.46 1.02 3.17
CA GLN A 337 21.53 -0.44 3.08
C GLN A 337 20.28 -1.02 2.41
N LYS A 338 20.48 -1.87 1.39
CA LYS A 338 19.42 -2.55 0.64
C LYS A 338 19.51 -4.06 0.89
N THR A 339 18.45 -4.65 1.42
CA THR A 339 18.34 -6.09 1.68
C THR A 339 17.24 -6.67 0.81
N GLN A 340 17.56 -7.65 -0.02
CA GLN A 340 16.55 -8.32 -0.84
C GLN A 340 15.68 -9.23 0.03
N ILE A 341 14.36 -9.06 -0.04
CA ILE A 341 13.37 -9.86 0.68
C ILE A 341 12.88 -11.02 -0.18
N PHE A 342 12.63 -10.75 -1.47
CA PHE A 342 12.16 -11.74 -2.41
C PHE A 342 12.66 -11.45 -3.84
N ASN A 343 12.97 -12.49 -4.60
CA ASN A 343 13.43 -12.39 -5.97
C ASN A 343 12.52 -13.19 -6.92
N SER A 344 11.76 -12.50 -7.78
CA SER A 344 10.94 -13.16 -8.82
C SER A 344 11.76 -13.82 -9.93
N GLY A 345 13.07 -13.57 -10.02
CA GLY A 345 13.95 -14.10 -11.05
C GLY A 345 13.94 -15.62 -11.13
N THR A 346 13.85 -16.29 -9.98
CA THR A 346 13.91 -17.75 -9.81
C THR A 346 12.54 -18.42 -9.68
N SER A 347 11.46 -17.63 -9.63
CA SER A 347 10.10 -18.14 -9.45
C SER A 347 9.37 -18.27 -10.78
N ALA A 348 8.55 -19.33 -10.93
CA ALA A 348 7.66 -19.51 -12.08
C ALA A 348 6.62 -18.37 -12.19
N GLN A 349 6.27 -17.76 -11.05
CA GLN A 349 5.37 -16.62 -10.98
C GLN A 349 6.15 -15.30 -10.87
N SER A 350 5.71 -14.30 -11.65
CA SER A 350 6.27 -12.95 -11.63
C SER A 350 5.23 -11.94 -11.16
N TYR A 351 5.67 -10.94 -10.40
CA TYR A 351 4.79 -9.92 -9.83
C TYR A 351 5.14 -8.54 -10.41
N ASP A 352 4.10 -7.74 -10.65
CA ASP A 352 4.17 -6.30 -10.92
C ASP A 352 3.37 -5.65 -9.79
N ALA A 353 4.02 -5.40 -8.67
CA ALA A 353 3.32 -5.01 -7.45
C ALA A 353 2.94 -3.53 -7.48
N ILE A 354 1.73 -3.21 -7.04
CA ILE A 354 1.25 -1.85 -6.86
C ILE A 354 0.58 -1.70 -5.48
N ASP A 355 0.61 -0.48 -4.98
CA ASP A 355 0.00 -0.06 -3.71
C ASP A 355 0.38 -0.97 -2.52
N PRO A 356 1.69 -1.24 -2.29
CA PRO A 356 2.07 -2.07 -1.18
C PRO A 356 1.81 -1.40 0.17
N PHE A 357 1.50 -2.20 1.19
CA PHE A 357 1.30 -1.76 2.57
C PHE A 357 1.71 -2.85 3.55
N LEU A 358 2.06 -2.47 4.77
CA LEU A 358 2.57 -3.37 5.81
C LEU A 358 1.48 -3.81 6.78
N SER A 359 1.67 -4.98 7.39
CA SER A 359 0.94 -5.35 8.62
C SER A 359 1.33 -4.43 9.78
N PRO A 360 0.50 -4.31 10.83
CA PRO A 360 0.83 -3.48 11.98
C PRO A 360 2.11 -3.89 12.72
N GLN A 361 2.50 -5.16 12.66
CA GLN A 361 3.76 -5.67 13.21
C GLN A 361 4.92 -5.70 12.19
N GLU A 362 4.69 -5.22 10.97
CA GLU A 362 5.66 -5.18 9.86
C GLU A 362 6.31 -6.53 9.51
N ASN A 363 5.62 -7.63 9.83
CA ASN A 363 6.03 -9.00 9.50
C ASN A 363 5.44 -9.50 8.17
N TYR A 364 4.51 -8.75 7.57
CA TYR A 364 3.98 -8.99 6.23
C TYR A 364 3.98 -7.71 5.39
N LEU A 365 4.26 -7.88 4.10
CA LEU A 365 4.05 -6.91 3.04
C LEU A 365 2.91 -7.40 2.15
N PHE A 366 1.87 -6.58 2.01
CA PHE A 366 0.74 -6.84 1.14
C PHE A 366 0.82 -5.97 -0.10
N PHE A 367 0.33 -6.45 -1.24
CA PHE A 367 0.31 -5.69 -2.48
C PHE A 367 -0.71 -6.26 -3.47
N VAL A 368 -1.15 -5.45 -4.41
CA VAL A 368 -1.93 -5.92 -5.56
C VAL A 368 -0.98 -6.23 -6.71
N ASN A 369 -1.11 -7.39 -7.34
CA ASN A 369 -0.35 -7.69 -8.55
C ASN A 369 -1.07 -7.12 -9.77
N LYS A 370 -0.49 -6.11 -10.43
CA LYS A 370 -1.07 -5.43 -11.59
C LYS A 370 -1.38 -6.37 -12.76
N LYS A 371 -0.67 -7.50 -12.87
CA LYS A 371 -0.85 -8.49 -13.95
C LYS A 371 -2.19 -9.23 -13.90
N ASP A 372 -2.60 -9.68 -12.71
CA ASP A 372 -3.83 -10.46 -12.51
C ASP A 372 -4.90 -9.70 -11.70
N GLY A 373 -4.51 -8.63 -11.00
CA GLY A 373 -5.34 -7.81 -10.12
C GLY A 373 -5.63 -8.41 -8.76
N LEU A 374 -4.99 -9.54 -8.41
CA LEU A 374 -5.19 -10.22 -7.13
C LEU A 374 -4.36 -9.57 -6.02
N LEU A 375 -4.83 -9.73 -4.79
CA LEU A 375 -4.11 -9.36 -3.57
C LEU A 375 -3.15 -10.47 -3.19
N TYR A 376 -1.92 -10.11 -2.85
CA TYR A 376 -0.88 -11.01 -2.36
C TYR A 376 -0.34 -10.56 -1.01
N GLY A 377 0.13 -11.54 -0.23
CA GLY A 377 0.88 -11.32 1.01
C GLY A 377 2.25 -11.97 0.94
N LEU A 378 3.29 -11.25 1.34
CA LEU A 378 4.66 -11.71 1.46
C LEU A 378 5.08 -11.61 2.91
N LYS A 379 5.49 -12.71 3.53
CA LYS A 379 6.06 -12.69 4.88
C LYS A 379 7.49 -12.17 4.82
N ILE A 380 7.83 -11.18 5.65
CA ILE A 380 9.11 -10.47 5.58
C ILE A 380 9.97 -10.59 6.85
N GLU A 381 9.41 -11.11 7.95
CA GLU A 381 10.12 -11.46 9.20
C GLU A 381 9.60 -12.77 9.83
#